data_AF-A0A9D2DF67-F1
#
_entry.id   AF-A0A9D2DF67-F1
#
_cell.length_a   1.000
_cell.length_b   1.000
_cell.length_c   1.000
_cell.angle_alpha   90.00
_cell.angle_beta   90.00
_cell.angle_gamma   90.00
#
_symmetry.space_group_name_H-M   'P 1'
#
loop_
_entity.id
_entity.type
_entity.pdbx_description
1 polymer ?
#
loop_
_entity_poly.entity_id
_entity_poly.type
_entity_poly.pdbx_seq_one_letter_code
_entity_poly.pdbx_strand_id
1 'polypeptide(L)'
;MEVLHVSNTYQYGGEEISFYVGYQWRMASLQWYAGAGMVGEFGYCAWLTNDHVRLDLYRKKGPSALSAMKSRNSAVGAMLGVELPCGVQIQVGYRVDVVNVLDANRSLLTLLPHSVSIGVGYRFGQKRAER
;
A
#
# COMPACT_ATOMS: atom_id res chain seq x y z
N MET A 1 38.04 12.24 -6.22
CA MET A 1 36.69 12.08 -6.79
C MET A 1 35.74 11.96 -5.62
N GLU A 2 35.07 13.06 -5.25
CA GLU A 2 33.98 12.99 -4.28
C GLU A 2 32.76 12.40 -4.99
N VAL A 3 32.26 11.28 -4.45
CA VAL A 3 30.96 10.77 -4.84
C VAL A 3 29.95 11.71 -4.20
N LEU A 4 29.47 12.70 -4.96
CA LEU A 4 28.32 13.51 -4.58
C LEU A 4 27.16 12.54 -4.32
N HIS A 5 26.84 12.35 -3.04
CA HIS A 5 25.74 11.50 -2.59
C HIS A 5 24.44 12.21 -2.93
N VAL A 6 23.96 12.04 -4.16
CA VAL A 6 22.66 12.55 -4.61
C VAL A 6 21.57 11.81 -3.82
N SER A 7 21.11 12.44 -2.73
CA SER A 7 20.03 11.92 -1.90
C SER A 7 18.70 12.12 -2.61
N ASN A 8 18.28 11.15 -3.42
CA ASN A 8 16.93 11.10 -3.95
C ASN A 8 15.98 10.56 -2.89
N THR A 9 15.21 11.44 -2.27
CA THR A 9 14.21 11.07 -1.26
C THR A 9 12.80 11.20 -1.84
N TYR A 10 12.09 10.08 -1.90
CA TYR A 10 10.67 10.03 -2.26
C TYR A 10 9.82 9.95 -0.99
N GLN A 11 8.82 10.82 -0.89
CA GLN A 11 7.83 10.82 0.19
C GLN A 11 6.43 10.78 -0.39
N TYR A 12 5.60 9.88 0.12
CA TYR A 12 4.22 9.70 -0.28
C TYR A 12 3.32 9.63 0.95
N GLY A 13 2.20 10.33 0.89
CA GLY A 13 1.10 10.25 1.84
C GLY A 13 -0.21 10.00 1.11
N GLY A 14 -0.92 8.96 1.52
CA GLY A 14 -2.19 8.56 0.93
C GLY A 14 -3.01 7.67 1.86
N GLU A 15 -4.27 7.49 1.48
CA GLU A 15 -5.24 6.61 2.11
C GLU A 15 -5.47 5.39 1.22
N GLU A 16 -5.66 4.23 1.84
CA GLU A 16 -5.96 2.97 1.17
C GLU A 16 -7.28 2.42 1.71
N ILE A 17 -8.20 2.08 0.80
CA ILE A 17 -9.46 1.40 1.11
C ILE A 17 -9.47 0.07 0.38
N SER A 18 -9.53 -1.02 1.14
CA SER A 18 -9.35 -2.36 0.60
C SER A 18 -10.57 -3.24 0.89
N PHE A 19 -11.09 -3.87 -0.17
CA PHE A 19 -12.22 -4.80 -0.10
C PHE A 19 -11.74 -6.19 -0.46
N TYR A 20 -11.82 -7.11 0.50
CA TYR A 20 -11.37 -8.49 0.34
C TYR A 20 -12.51 -9.48 0.49
N VAL A 21 -12.54 -10.46 -0.40
CA VAL A 21 -13.30 -11.69 -0.21
C VAL A 21 -12.34 -12.72 0.36
N GLY A 22 -12.74 -13.38 1.43
CA GLY A 22 -11.87 -14.29 2.15
C GLY A 22 -12.56 -15.50 2.74
N TYR A 23 -11.74 -16.46 3.14
CA TYR A 23 -12.14 -17.67 3.83
C TYR A 23 -11.34 -17.81 5.11
N GLN A 24 -11.99 -18.33 6.16
CA GLN A 24 -11.37 -18.62 7.44
C GLN A 24 -11.48 -20.10 7.75
N TRP A 25 -10.43 -20.68 8.33
CA TRP A 25 -10.43 -22.07 8.77
C TRP A 25 -9.64 -22.21 10.07
N ARG A 26 -9.96 -23.25 10.83
CA ARG A 26 -9.29 -23.54 12.09
C ARG A 26 -8.34 -24.71 11.91
N MET A 27 -7.10 -24.55 12.39
CA MET A 27 -6.11 -25.61 12.42
C MET A 27 -5.52 -25.69 13.83
N ALA A 28 -5.84 -26.77 14.53
CA ALA A 28 -5.59 -26.91 15.97
C ALA A 28 -6.18 -25.73 16.78
N SER A 29 -5.36 -25.06 17.58
CA SER A 29 -5.77 -23.90 18.38
C SER A 29 -5.74 -22.58 17.59
N LEU A 30 -5.21 -22.58 16.37
CA LEU A 30 -5.03 -21.39 15.52
C LEU A 30 -6.23 -21.20 14.58
N GLN A 31 -6.61 -19.94 14.35
CA GLN A 31 -7.59 -19.57 13.34
C GLN A 31 -6.89 -18.84 12.20
N TRP A 32 -6.86 -19.46 11.04
CA TRP A 32 -6.26 -18.93 9.83
C TRP A 32 -7.32 -18.23 8.99
N TYR A 33 -6.90 -17.20 8.26
CA TYR A 33 -7.73 -16.53 7.28
C TYR A 33 -6.90 -16.11 6.08
N ALA A 34 -7.49 -16.19 4.90
CA ALA A 34 -6.90 -15.70 3.67
C ALA A 34 -7.96 -14.98 2.85
N GLY A 35 -7.53 -13.99 2.08
CA GLY A 35 -8.44 -13.25 1.22
C GLY A 35 -7.73 -12.59 0.06
N ALA A 36 -8.48 -12.28 -0.99
CA ALA A 36 -8.01 -11.52 -2.13
C ALA A 36 -9.09 -10.52 -2.55
N GLY A 37 -8.67 -9.42 -3.18
CA GLY A 37 -9.63 -8.39 -3.56
C GLY A 37 -9.00 -7.14 -4.13
N MET A 38 -9.81 -6.09 -4.11
CA MET A 38 -9.51 -4.81 -4.76
C MET A 38 -9.10 -3.78 -3.72
N VAL A 39 -8.18 -2.93 -4.12
CA VAL A 39 -7.62 -1.87 -3.28
C VAL A 39 -7.76 -0.55 -4.04
N GLY A 40 -8.41 0.42 -3.42
CA GLY A 40 -8.54 1.78 -3.92
C GLY A 40 -7.60 2.70 -3.14
N GLU A 41 -6.87 3.55 -3.86
CA GLU A 41 -5.88 4.45 -3.27
C GLU A 41 -6.16 5.91 -3.61
N PHE A 42 -5.98 6.75 -2.59
CA PHE A 42 -6.12 8.20 -2.68
C PHE A 42 -4.88 8.86 -2.09
N GLY A 43 -3.98 9.32 -2.96
CA GLY A 43 -2.80 10.08 -2.56
C GLY A 43 -3.11 11.56 -2.38
N TYR A 44 -2.69 12.14 -1.26
CA TYR A 44 -2.83 13.57 -0.96
C TYR A 44 -1.50 14.31 -1.09
N CYS A 45 -0.36 13.64 -0.91
CA CYS A 45 0.96 14.26 -1.01
C CYS A 45 1.97 13.31 -1.68
N ALA A 46 2.72 13.81 -2.66
CA ALA A 46 3.83 13.09 -3.28
C ALA A 46 4.96 14.06 -3.61
N TRP A 47 6.12 13.86 -2.98
CA TRP A 47 7.29 14.73 -3.09
C TRP A 47 8.52 13.93 -3.52
N LEU A 48 9.26 14.47 -4.48
CA LEU A 48 10.58 14.00 -4.85
C LEU A 48 11.60 15.09 -4.53
N THR A 49 12.55 14.81 -3.65
CA THR A 49 13.67 15.72 -3.38
C THR A 49 14.90 15.23 -4.13
N ASN A 50 15.45 16.07 -5.00
CA ASN A 50 16.67 15.80 -5.75
C ASN A 50 17.57 17.05 -5.65
N ASP A 51 18.81 16.91 -5.16
CA ASP A 51 19.78 18.00 -4.98
C ASP A 51 19.17 19.28 -4.37
N HIS A 52 18.52 19.15 -3.21
CA HIS A 52 17.83 20.22 -2.48
C HIS A 52 16.62 20.86 -3.19
N VAL A 53 16.26 20.42 -4.39
CA VAL A 53 15.05 20.84 -5.09
C VAL A 53 13.92 19.88 -4.76
N ARG A 54 12.89 20.39 -4.10
CA ARG A 54 11.66 19.66 -3.78
C ARG A 54 10.65 19.80 -4.92
N LEU A 55 10.40 18.70 -5.61
CA LEU A 55 9.41 18.60 -6.67
C LEU A 55 8.09 18.04 -6.12
N ASP A 56 7.01 18.80 -6.29
CA ASP A 56 5.64 18.32 -6.06
C ASP A 56 5.19 17.51 -7.29
N LEU A 57 4.91 16.22 -7.09
CA LEU A 57 4.55 15.30 -8.17
C LEU A 57 3.06 15.39 -8.57
N TYR A 58 2.22 16.01 -7.74
CA TYR A 58 0.82 16.28 -8.06
C TYR A 58 0.58 17.65 -8.68
N ARG A 59 1.54 18.57 -8.57
CA ARG A 59 1.41 19.91 -9.15
C ARG A 59 1.65 19.92 -10.66
N LYS A 60 0.73 20.57 -11.39
CA LYS A 60 0.85 20.81 -12.83
C LYS A 60 1.89 21.90 -13.12
N LYS A 61 2.78 21.69 -14.09
CA LYS A 61 3.71 22.72 -14.59
C LYS A 61 3.08 23.54 -15.73
N GLY A 62 2.01 24.28 -15.42
CA GLY A 62 1.30 25.16 -16.36
C GLY A 62 -0.15 24.73 -16.68
N PRO A 63 -0.94 25.58 -17.37
CA PRO A 63 -2.38 25.40 -17.55
C PRO A 63 -2.76 24.17 -18.39
N SER A 64 -1.85 23.70 -19.26
CA SER A 64 -2.06 22.54 -20.14
C SER A 64 -1.20 21.33 -19.78
N ALA A 65 -0.44 21.39 -18.68
CA ALA A 65 0.46 20.30 -18.27
C ALA A 65 -0.28 19.25 -17.43
N LEU A 66 -0.02 17.98 -17.70
CA LEU A 66 -0.39 16.88 -16.82
C LEU A 66 0.51 16.88 -15.58
N SER A 67 -0.02 16.41 -14.44
CA SER A 67 0.78 16.17 -13.24
C SER A 67 1.77 15.03 -13.49
N ALA A 68 2.81 14.89 -12.68
CA ALA A 68 3.73 13.77 -12.85
C ALA A 68 3.05 12.45 -12.44
N MET A 69 2.25 12.48 -11.36
CA MET A 69 1.52 11.32 -10.84
C MET A 69 0.02 11.60 -10.74
N LYS A 70 -0.77 10.53 -10.80
CA LYS A 70 -2.20 10.55 -10.48
C LYS A 70 -2.42 10.46 -8.98
N SER A 71 -3.40 11.20 -8.47
CA SER A 71 -3.82 11.14 -7.07
C SER A 71 -4.69 9.93 -6.75
N ARG A 72 -5.27 9.28 -7.77
CA ARG A 72 -6.10 8.08 -7.60
C ARG A 72 -5.50 6.90 -8.32
N ASN A 73 -5.57 5.76 -7.67
CA ASN A 73 -5.04 4.53 -8.19
C ASN A 73 -5.90 3.34 -7.77
N SER A 74 -5.75 2.24 -8.50
CA SER A 74 -6.44 0.99 -8.21
C SER A 74 -5.44 -0.14 -8.26
N ALA A 75 -5.56 -1.03 -7.29
CA ALA A 75 -4.69 -2.16 -7.07
C ALA A 75 -5.52 -3.41 -6.78
N VAL A 76 -4.87 -4.56 -6.90
CA VAL A 76 -5.38 -5.83 -6.40
C VAL A 76 -4.44 -6.34 -5.33
N GLY A 77 -4.98 -7.03 -4.34
CA GLY A 77 -4.19 -7.54 -3.25
C GLY A 77 -4.66 -8.88 -2.74
N ALA A 78 -3.76 -9.57 -2.05
CA ALA A 78 -4.03 -10.77 -1.28
C ALA A 78 -3.52 -10.58 0.15
N MET A 79 -4.20 -11.22 1.10
CA MET A 79 -3.80 -11.27 2.49
C MET A 79 -3.83 -12.70 3.02
N LEU A 80 -2.97 -12.96 3.99
CA LEU A 80 -2.97 -14.16 4.80
C LEU A 80 -2.75 -13.75 6.25
N GLY A 81 -3.45 -14.39 7.17
CA GLY A 81 -3.22 -14.15 8.58
C GLY A 81 -3.62 -15.31 9.46
N VAL A 82 -3.21 -15.17 10.72
CA VAL A 82 -3.44 -16.15 11.77
C VAL A 82 -3.81 -15.42 13.06
N GLU A 83 -4.84 -15.92 13.73
CA GLU A 83 -5.26 -15.53 15.07
C GLU A 83 -4.82 -16.60 16.07
N LEU A 84 -4.10 -16.15 17.09
CA LEU A 84 -3.67 -16.95 18.22
C LEU A 84 -4.83 -17.10 19.25
N PRO A 85 -4.81 -18.14 20.10
CA PRO A 85 -5.82 -18.33 21.15
C PRO A 85 -5.90 -17.18 22.17
N CYS A 86 -4.84 -16.38 22.26
CA CYS A 86 -4.78 -15.19 23.12
C CYS A 86 -5.41 -13.94 22.47
N GLY A 87 -5.98 -14.05 21.26
CA GLY A 87 -6.62 -12.94 20.54
C GLY A 87 -5.68 -12.09 19.71
N VAL A 88 -4.37 -12.34 19.75
CA VAL A 88 -3.40 -11.67 18.87
C VAL A 88 -3.57 -12.17 17.44
N GLN A 89 -3.63 -11.24 16.49
CA GLN A 89 -3.71 -11.50 15.06
C GLN A 89 -2.43 -11.04 14.38
N ILE A 90 -1.90 -11.85 13.48
CA ILE A 90 -0.77 -11.52 12.63
C ILE A 90 -1.26 -11.62 11.20
N GLN A 91 -1.05 -10.56 10.41
CA GLN A 91 -1.42 -10.52 9.01
C GLN A 91 -0.22 -10.12 8.15
N VAL A 92 -0.16 -10.73 6.98
CA VAL A 92 0.71 -10.31 5.89
C VAL A 92 -0.15 -10.04 4.66
N GLY A 93 0.20 -9.01 3.92
CA GLY A 93 -0.50 -8.60 2.71
C GLY A 93 0.47 -8.37 1.57
N TYR A 94 0.02 -8.66 0.36
CA TYR A 94 0.69 -8.28 -0.87
C TYR A 94 -0.29 -7.53 -1.75
N ARG A 95 0.18 -6.42 -2.32
CA ARG A 95 -0.58 -5.52 -3.19
C ARG A 95 0.23 -5.25 -4.46
N VAL A 96 -0.47 -5.20 -5.59
CA VAL A 96 0.06 -4.74 -6.86
C VAL A 96 -0.93 -3.81 -7.54
N ASP A 97 -0.41 -2.68 -8.02
CA ASP A 97 -1.19 -1.69 -8.72
C ASP A 97 -1.53 -2.20 -10.13
N VAL A 98 -2.78 -1.99 -10.55
CA VAL A 98 -3.25 -2.39 -11.89
C VAL A 98 -3.32 -1.20 -12.85
N VAL A 99 -3.18 0.01 -12.33
CA VAL A 99 -3.19 1.25 -13.12
C VAL A 99 -1.84 1.95 -13.03
N ASN A 100 -1.34 2.41 -14.19
CA ASN A 100 -0.13 3.22 -14.25
C ASN A 100 -0.33 4.54 -13.47
N VAL A 101 0.50 4.74 -12.46
CA VAL A 101 0.46 5.90 -11.55
C VAL A 101 1.01 7.16 -12.22
N LEU A 102 1.80 7.03 -13.29
CA LEU A 102 2.27 8.15 -14.09
C LEU A 102 1.14 8.76 -14.91
N ASP A 103 1.01 10.09 -14.82
CA ASP A 103 0.06 10.85 -15.63
C ASP A 103 0.79 11.52 -16.81
N ALA A 104 1.92 12.17 -16.55
CA ALA A 104 2.87 12.59 -17.58
C ALA A 104 3.65 11.37 -18.13
N ASN A 105 3.84 11.31 -19.46
CA ASN A 105 4.60 10.25 -20.15
C ASN A 105 4.06 8.81 -20.00
N ARG A 106 2.75 8.65 -19.72
CA ARG A 106 2.08 7.35 -19.61
C ARG A 106 2.26 6.44 -20.83
N SER A 107 2.54 7.01 -22.00
CA SER A 107 2.79 6.28 -23.27
C SER A 107 4.22 5.73 -23.40
N LEU A 108 5.16 6.22 -22.57
CA LEU A 108 6.58 5.89 -22.64
C LEU A 108 7.05 5.06 -21.44
N LEU A 109 6.45 5.26 -20.27
CA LEU A 109 6.86 4.63 -19.02
C LEU A 109 5.65 4.12 -18.23
N THR A 110 5.79 2.91 -17.68
CA THR A 110 4.81 2.27 -16.81
C THR A 110 5.37 2.12 -15.41
N LEU A 111 4.72 2.76 -14.43
CA LEU A 111 5.02 2.58 -13.02
C LEU A 111 3.83 1.87 -12.36
N LEU A 112 4.03 0.61 -12.01
CA LEU A 112 3.09 -0.21 -11.25
C LEU A 112 3.73 -0.54 -9.90
N PRO A 113 3.47 0.27 -8.86
CA PRO A 113 3.93 -0.03 -7.53
C PRO A 113 3.44 -1.41 -7.04
N HIS A 114 4.29 -2.02 -6.22
CA HIS A 114 4.00 -3.24 -5.48
C HIS A 114 4.31 -2.97 -4.01
N SER A 115 3.50 -3.51 -3.10
CA SER A 115 3.69 -3.33 -1.66
C SER A 115 3.53 -4.66 -0.93
N VAL A 116 4.40 -4.88 0.06
CA VAL A 116 4.24 -5.93 1.07
C VAL A 116 3.92 -5.25 2.39
N SER A 117 2.89 -5.74 3.08
CA SER A 117 2.51 -5.24 4.39
C SER A 117 2.58 -6.36 5.43
N ILE A 118 2.94 -5.98 6.65
CA ILE A 118 2.85 -6.83 7.84
C ILE A 118 2.10 -6.05 8.91
N GLY A 119 1.16 -6.71 9.57
CA GLY A 119 0.30 -6.09 10.58
C GLY A 119 0.13 -7.00 11.79
N VAL A 120 -0.06 -6.36 12.94
CA VAL A 120 -0.41 -7.02 14.20
C VAL A 120 -1.70 -6.40 14.71
N GLY A 121 -2.66 -7.24 15.05
CA GLY A 121 -3.96 -6.86 15.59
C GLY A 121 -4.24 -7.58 16.90
N TYR A 122 -5.27 -7.11 17.61
CA TYR A 122 -5.76 -7.77 18.81
C TYR A 122 -7.28 -7.79 18.83
N ARG A 123 -7.85 -8.96 19.09
CA ARG A 123 -9.29 -9.18 19.20
C ARG A 123 -9.76 -8.93 20.63
N PHE A 124 -10.43 -7.81 20.84
CA PHE A 124 -11.07 -7.52 22.12
C PHE A 124 -12.32 -8.38 22.36
N GLY A 125 -12.55 -8.75 23.61
CA GLY A 125 -13.77 -9.45 24.03
C GLY A 125 -13.80 -10.95 23.75
N GLN A 126 -12.67 -11.56 23.42
CA GLN A 126 -12.58 -13.03 23.34
C GLN A 126 -12.75 -13.59 24.75
N LYS A 127 -13.94 -14.12 25.06
CA LYS A 127 -14.18 -14.83 26.32
C LYS A 127 -13.25 -16.04 26.33
N ARG A 128 -12.44 -16.14 27.39
CA ARG A 128 -11.61 -17.30 27.67
C ARG A 128 -12.53 -18.52 27.58
N ALA A 129 -12.28 -19.42 26.63
CA ALA A 129 -12.94 -20.71 26.65
C ALA A 129 -12.39 -21.45 27.86
N GLU A 130 -13.07 -21.33 28.99
CA GLU A 130 -12.85 -22.17 30.16
C GLU A 130 -13.01 -23.63 29.69
N ARG A 131 -11.92 -24.38 29.78
CA ARG A 131 -11.89 -25.83 29.75
C ARG A 131 -11.31 -26.28 31.07
#